data_AF-A0A1G8B5A2-F1
#
_entry.id   AF-A0A1G8B5A2-F1
#
_cell.length_a   1.000
_cell.length_b   1.000
_cell.length_c   1.000
_cell.angle_alpha   90.00
_cell.angle_beta   90.00
_cell.angle_gamma   90.00
#
_symmetry.space_group_name_H-M   'P 1'
#
loop_
_entity.id
_entity.type
_entity.pdbx_description
1 polymer ?
#
loop_
_entity_poly.entity_id
_entity_poly.type
_entity_poly.pdbx_seq_one_letter_code
_entity_poly.pdbx_strand_id
1 'polypeptide(L)'
;MTSPSRRLRALRHGRAIHLLDIENLTGSGCPTTESVHEVMALYARHIAIGPMDHFIAAVSHHSLIAAGIALRGMRLLARSGRDGADRALVETARHDRIDLRFERVVIGSGDHYFTGLATWLRGRGIHVTVLSHPNRLSRQLRAAALDVVTFPPALSALDQAA
;
A
#
# COMPACT_ATOMS: atom_id res chain seq x y z
N MET A 1 -34.35 -15.31 4.30
CA MET A 1 -33.30 -15.08 3.28
C MET A 1 -32.49 -13.84 3.65
N THR A 2 -31.18 -13.96 3.90
CA THR A 2 -30.33 -12.79 4.18
C THR A 2 -30.09 -11.98 2.91
N SER A 3 -30.36 -10.67 2.97
CA SER A 3 -30.14 -9.72 1.87
C SER A 3 -28.69 -9.82 1.34
N PRO A 4 -28.47 -9.75 0.01
CA PRO A 4 -27.15 -9.89 -0.62
C PRO A 4 -26.07 -9.01 0.02
N SER A 5 -26.44 -7.81 0.44
CA SER A 5 -25.56 -6.82 1.08
C SER A 5 -25.00 -7.29 2.43
N ARG A 6 -25.75 -8.11 3.18
CA ARG A 6 -25.33 -8.60 4.50
C ARG A 6 -24.32 -9.75 4.39
N ARG A 7 -24.46 -10.61 3.37
CA ARG A 7 -23.49 -11.70 3.12
C ARG A 7 -22.14 -11.16 2.67
N LEU A 8 -22.14 -10.19 1.76
CA LEU A 8 -20.90 -9.54 1.31
C LEU A 8 -20.14 -8.87 2.47
N ARG A 9 -20.87 -8.23 3.40
CA ARG A 9 -20.27 -7.64 4.61
C ARG A 9 -19.64 -8.70 5.53
N ALA A 10 -20.26 -9.88 5.67
CA ALA A 10 -19.68 -10.97 6.45
C ALA A 10 -18.42 -11.54 5.80
N LEU A 11 -18.40 -11.68 4.47
CA LEU A 11 -17.26 -12.23 3.72
C LEU A 11 -16.01 -11.35 3.70
N ARG A 12 -16.15 -10.06 3.98
CA ARG A 12 -15.01 -9.11 4.07
C ARG A 12 -14.49 -8.93 5.50
N HIS A 13 -15.22 -9.43 6.49
CA HIS A 13 -14.90 -9.20 7.91
C HIS A 13 -13.51 -9.76 8.26
N GLY A 14 -12.70 -8.95 8.94
CA GLY A 14 -11.35 -9.31 9.36
C GLY A 14 -10.31 -9.35 8.22
N ARG A 15 -10.69 -8.99 6.99
CA ARG A 15 -9.79 -9.01 5.82
C ARG A 15 -9.32 -7.61 5.46
N ALA A 16 -8.01 -7.44 5.35
CA ALA A 16 -7.39 -6.25 4.80
C ALA A 16 -6.74 -6.53 3.44
N ILE A 17 -6.52 -5.46 2.68
CA ILE A 17 -5.60 -5.48 1.55
C ILE A 17 -4.60 -4.34 1.68
N HIS A 18 -3.34 -4.66 1.43
CA HIS A 18 -2.19 -3.78 1.54
C HIS A 18 -1.77 -3.38 0.13
N LEU A 19 -1.92 -2.11 -0.20
CA LEU A 19 -1.53 -1.49 -1.47
C LEU A 19 -0.22 -0.75 -1.24
N LEU A 20 0.89 -1.32 -1.70
CA LEU A 20 2.23 -0.88 -1.35
C LEU A 20 2.92 -0.26 -2.55
N ASP A 21 3.35 0.99 -2.41
CA ASP A 21 4.23 1.68 -3.34
C ASP A 21 5.66 1.57 -2.79
N ILE A 22 6.46 0.71 -3.43
CA ILE A 22 7.75 0.28 -2.86
C ILE A 22 8.79 1.39 -2.94
N GLU A 23 8.81 2.18 -4.01
CA GLU A 23 9.69 3.35 -4.11
C GLU A 23 9.37 4.39 -3.03
N ASN A 24 8.09 4.63 -2.74
CA ASN A 24 7.71 5.57 -1.70
C ASN A 24 8.04 5.05 -0.28
N LEU A 25 7.80 3.76 -0.03
CA LEU A 25 8.14 3.11 1.23
C LEU A 25 9.64 3.03 1.46
N THR A 26 10.44 2.68 0.45
CA THR A 26 11.91 2.65 0.57
C THR A 26 12.52 4.06 0.56
N GLY A 27 11.79 5.05 0.04
CA GLY A 27 12.30 6.40 -0.14
C GLY A 27 13.21 6.56 -1.36
N SER A 28 13.39 5.51 -2.16
CA SER A 28 14.32 5.45 -3.29
C SER A 28 13.58 5.26 -4.61
N GLY A 29 14.06 5.89 -5.69
CA GLY A 29 13.57 5.65 -7.05
C GLY A 29 14.14 4.39 -7.71
N CYS A 30 15.12 3.74 -7.07
CA CYS A 30 15.72 2.49 -7.52
C CYS A 30 16.03 1.57 -6.33
N PRO A 31 15.00 1.09 -5.59
CA PRO A 31 15.20 0.23 -4.43
C PRO A 31 15.98 -1.06 -4.76
N THR A 32 16.90 -1.41 -3.88
CA THR A 32 17.61 -2.70 -3.88
C THR A 32 16.79 -3.76 -3.16
N THR A 33 17.04 -5.03 -3.44
CA THR A 33 16.38 -6.16 -2.74
C THR A 33 16.48 -6.04 -1.22
N GLU A 34 17.65 -5.62 -0.72
CA GLU A 34 17.89 -5.44 0.71
C GLU A 34 17.05 -4.30 1.30
N SER A 35 16.99 -3.15 0.63
CA SER A 35 16.13 -2.04 1.07
C SER A 35 14.65 -2.41 1.10
N VAL A 36 14.20 -3.25 0.16
CA VAL A 36 12.82 -3.76 0.13
C VAL A 36 12.56 -4.72 1.30
N HIS A 37 13.49 -5.63 1.61
CA HIS A 37 13.36 -6.48 2.81
C HIS A 37 13.32 -5.66 4.09
N GLU A 38 14.20 -4.67 4.23
CA GLU A 38 14.28 -3.82 5.41
C GLU A 38 12.97 -3.06 5.62
N VAL A 39 12.43 -2.44 4.57
CA VAL A 39 11.17 -1.71 4.68
C VAL A 39 9.99 -2.63 4.96
N MET A 40 9.97 -3.84 4.40
CA MET A 40 8.90 -4.81 4.71
C MET A 40 8.99 -5.35 6.15
N ALA A 41 10.20 -5.49 6.69
CA ALA A 41 10.39 -5.82 8.10
C ALA A 41 9.91 -4.67 9.01
N LEU A 42 10.19 -3.41 8.65
CA LEU A 42 9.63 -2.23 9.32
C LEU A 42 8.11 -2.21 9.22
N TYR A 43 7.56 -2.45 8.03
CA TYR A 43 6.13 -2.49 7.75
C TYR A 43 5.42 -3.45 8.71
N ALA A 44 5.90 -4.70 8.80
CA ALA A 44 5.31 -5.75 9.63
C ALA A 44 5.38 -5.46 11.15
N ARG A 45 6.28 -4.58 11.59
CA ARG A 45 6.34 -4.12 13.00
C ARG A 45 5.29 -3.06 13.34
N HIS A 46 4.83 -2.30 12.34
CA HIS A 46 3.95 -1.14 12.55
C HIS A 46 2.50 -1.39 12.11
N ILE A 47 2.29 -2.35 11.20
CA ILE A 47 0.97 -2.70 10.69
C ILE A 47 0.63 -4.12 11.12
N ALA A 48 -0.52 -4.27 11.79
CA ALA A 48 -1.06 -5.59 12.11
C ALA A 48 -1.50 -6.29 10.81
N ILE A 49 -0.87 -7.41 10.50
CA ILE A 49 -1.15 -8.24 9.32
C ILE A 49 -1.93 -9.48 9.78
N GLY A 50 -3.14 -9.62 9.27
CA GLY A 50 -4.01 -10.77 9.52
C GLY A 50 -3.72 -11.94 8.56
N PRO A 51 -4.14 -13.17 8.93
CA PRO A 51 -3.90 -14.36 8.11
C PRO A 51 -4.67 -14.39 6.78
N MET A 52 -5.68 -13.52 6.62
CA MET A 52 -6.47 -13.39 5.39
C MET A 52 -6.18 -12.10 4.63
N ASP A 53 -5.11 -11.41 5.00
CA ASP A 53 -4.74 -10.14 4.38
C ASP A 53 -4.03 -10.39 3.05
N HIS A 54 -4.32 -9.52 2.08
CA HIS A 54 -3.77 -9.63 0.73
C HIS A 54 -2.77 -8.51 0.49
N PHE A 55 -1.73 -8.79 -0.29
CA PHE A 55 -0.70 -7.81 -0.64
C PHE A 55 -0.67 -7.58 -2.14
N ILE A 56 -0.73 -6.31 -2.53
CA ILE A 56 -0.42 -5.84 -3.87
C ILE A 56 0.68 -4.78 -3.73
N ALA A 57 1.85 -5.09 -4.25
CA ALA A 57 2.95 -4.14 -4.36
C ALA A 57 3.03 -3.63 -5.80
N ALA A 58 3.27 -2.34 -5.96
CA ALA A 58 3.61 -1.75 -7.24
C ALA A 58 5.00 -1.14 -7.22
N VAL A 59 5.67 -1.28 -8.35
CA VAL A 59 7.01 -0.76 -8.60
C VAL A 59 7.09 -0.13 -9.99
N SER A 60 8.04 0.76 -10.16
CA SER A 60 8.57 1.09 -11.47
C SER A 60 9.18 -0.17 -12.11
N HIS A 61 9.17 -0.21 -13.44
CA HIS A 61 9.76 -1.32 -14.18
C HIS A 61 11.26 -1.53 -13.92
N HIS A 62 11.99 -0.50 -13.49
CA HIS A 62 13.41 -0.60 -13.15
C HIS A 62 13.65 -1.44 -11.88
N SER A 63 12.70 -1.39 -10.95
CA SER A 63 12.80 -2.06 -9.64
C SER A 63 12.15 -3.44 -9.61
N LEU A 64 11.59 -3.90 -10.73
CA LEU A 64 10.83 -5.15 -10.81
C LEU A 64 11.63 -6.36 -10.32
N ILE A 65 12.90 -6.50 -10.71
CA ILE A 65 13.72 -7.66 -10.32
C ILE A 65 14.04 -7.62 -8.82
N ALA A 66 14.55 -6.49 -8.33
CA ALA A 66 14.89 -6.32 -6.93
C ALA A 66 13.69 -6.56 -6.00
N ALA A 67 12.56 -5.93 -6.32
CA ALA A 67 11.32 -6.11 -5.56
C ALA A 67 10.72 -7.52 -5.73
N GLY A 68 10.78 -8.12 -6.92
CA GLY A 68 10.26 -9.46 -7.17
C GLY A 68 10.98 -10.55 -6.37
N ILE A 69 12.28 -10.39 -6.14
CA ILE A 69 13.05 -11.28 -5.24
C ILE A 69 12.57 -11.09 -3.80
N ALA A 70 12.39 -9.84 -3.35
CA ALA A 70 12.07 -9.52 -1.97
C ALA A 70 10.61 -9.80 -1.56
N LEU A 71 9.67 -9.65 -2.49
CA LEU A 71 8.22 -9.64 -2.21
C LEU A 71 7.53 -10.94 -2.62
N ARG A 72 8.22 -12.07 -2.44
CA ARG A 72 7.67 -13.39 -2.76
C ARG A 72 6.34 -13.64 -2.05
N GLY A 73 5.34 -14.11 -2.80
CA GLY A 73 3.99 -14.37 -2.30
C GLY A 73 3.04 -13.16 -2.36
N MET A 74 3.53 -11.98 -2.76
CA MET A 74 2.69 -10.81 -3.01
C MET A 74 2.36 -10.71 -4.50
N ARG A 75 1.23 -10.07 -4.83
CA ARG A 75 0.97 -9.69 -6.22
C ARG A 75 1.82 -8.47 -6.54
N LEU A 76 2.73 -8.63 -7.50
CA LEU A 76 3.58 -7.54 -7.97
C LEU A 76 3.02 -6.91 -9.25
N LEU A 77 2.89 -5.59 -9.26
CA LEU A 77 2.55 -4.79 -10.42
C LEU A 77 3.78 -3.99 -10.83
N ALA A 78 4.12 -3.99 -12.12
CA ALA A 78 5.16 -3.11 -12.65
C ALA A 78 4.63 -2.34 -13.84
N ARG A 79 4.87 -1.03 -13.85
CA ARG A 79 4.50 -0.16 -14.96
C ARG A 79 5.54 0.94 -15.14
N SER A 80 5.86 1.27 -16.38
CA SER A 80 6.76 2.35 -16.74
C SER A 80 6.09 3.73 -16.66
N GLY A 81 6.92 4.77 -16.63
CA GLY A 81 6.47 6.17 -16.53
C GLY A 81 6.50 6.70 -15.11
N ARG A 82 6.52 8.03 -14.98
CA ARG A 82 6.72 8.75 -13.71
C ARG A 82 5.76 8.30 -12.59
N ASP A 83 4.50 8.09 -12.95
CA ASP A 83 3.42 7.75 -12.01
C ASP A 83 2.88 6.33 -12.30
N GLY A 84 3.74 5.46 -12.86
CA GLY A 84 3.37 4.14 -13.37
C GLY A 84 2.88 3.22 -12.26
N ALA A 85 3.62 3.14 -11.16
CA ALA A 85 3.29 2.33 -9.99
C ALA A 85 1.97 2.78 -9.35
N ASP A 86 1.80 4.09 -9.14
CA ASP A 86 0.60 4.67 -8.53
C ASP A 86 -0.65 4.39 -9.37
N ARG A 87 -0.56 4.61 -10.68
CA ARG A 87 -1.65 4.27 -11.62
C ARG A 87 -1.99 2.80 -11.54
N ALA A 88 -1.00 1.91 -11.52
CA ALA A 88 -1.24 0.47 -11.45
C ALA A 88 -2.01 0.08 -10.18
N LEU A 89 -1.67 0.65 -9.03
CA LEU A 89 -2.39 0.40 -7.77
C LEU A 89 -3.82 0.93 -7.80
N VAL A 90 -4.02 2.18 -8.23
CA VAL A 90 -5.36 2.79 -8.25
C VAL A 90 -6.27 2.08 -9.26
N GLU A 91 -5.79 1.78 -10.46
CA GLU A 91 -6.54 1.03 -11.47
C GLU A 91 -6.91 -0.37 -10.95
N THR A 92 -5.94 -1.10 -10.38
CA THR A 92 -6.17 -2.43 -9.82
C THR A 92 -7.20 -2.37 -8.69
N ALA A 93 -7.10 -1.39 -7.78
CA ALA A 93 -8.04 -1.25 -6.68
C ALA A 93 -9.49 -1.07 -7.15
N ARG A 94 -9.68 -0.30 -8.22
CA ARG A 94 -10.98 -0.05 -8.84
C ARG A 94 -11.49 -1.25 -9.63
N HIS A 95 -10.66 -1.84 -10.49
CA HIS A 95 -11.04 -2.98 -11.33
C HIS A 95 -11.35 -4.22 -10.48
N ASP A 96 -10.53 -4.51 -9.47
CA ASP A 96 -10.68 -5.69 -8.60
C ASP A 96 -11.77 -5.51 -7.53
N ARG A 97 -12.47 -4.36 -7.53
CA ARG A 97 -13.54 -4.02 -6.59
C ARG A 97 -13.14 -4.25 -5.13
N ILE A 98 -12.00 -3.68 -4.75
CA ILE A 98 -11.49 -3.78 -3.37
C ILE A 98 -12.54 -3.34 -2.35
N ASP A 99 -13.35 -2.33 -2.70
CA ASP A 99 -14.45 -1.80 -1.90
C ASP A 99 -15.50 -2.84 -1.48
N LEU A 100 -15.63 -3.93 -2.25
CA LEU A 100 -16.59 -4.99 -1.97
C LEU A 100 -15.97 -6.19 -1.24
N ARG A 101 -14.65 -6.32 -1.25
CA ARG A 101 -13.94 -7.56 -0.89
C ARG A 101 -13.21 -7.50 0.44
N PHE A 102 -12.85 -6.29 0.87
CA PHE A 102 -12.06 -6.07 2.07
C PHE A 102 -12.79 -5.11 3.01
N GLU A 103 -12.54 -5.26 4.30
CA GLU A 103 -13.05 -4.34 5.31
C GLU A 103 -12.08 -3.18 5.54
N ARG A 104 -10.79 -3.46 5.41
CA ARG A 104 -9.70 -2.52 5.64
C ARG A 104 -8.80 -2.44 4.41
N VAL A 105 -8.24 -1.27 4.18
CA VAL A 105 -7.20 -1.04 3.18
C VAL A 105 -6.05 -0.31 3.84
N VAL A 106 -4.84 -0.83 3.67
CA VAL A 106 -3.62 -0.11 4.06
C VAL A 106 -2.94 0.41 2.79
N ILE A 107 -2.74 1.72 2.71
CA ILE A 107 -1.97 2.36 1.64
C ILE A 107 -0.58 2.62 2.19
N GLY A 108 0.42 1.90 1.66
CA GLY A 108 1.82 2.13 1.95
C GLY A 108 2.40 3.16 0.99
N SER A 109 2.09 4.44 1.21
CA SER A 109 2.64 5.60 0.48
C SER A 109 2.27 6.89 1.22
N GLY A 110 3.14 7.89 1.17
CA GLY A 110 2.83 9.26 1.61
C GLY A 110 2.29 10.17 0.49
N ASP A 111 2.30 9.71 -0.77
CA ASP A 111 2.07 10.58 -1.92
C ASP A 111 0.62 11.07 -2.04
N HIS A 112 0.43 12.35 -2.38
CA HIS A 112 -0.87 12.95 -2.63
C HIS A 112 -1.67 12.26 -3.74
N TYR A 113 -1.04 11.54 -4.67
CA TYR A 113 -1.69 10.78 -5.72
C TYR A 113 -2.77 9.82 -5.19
N PHE A 114 -2.53 9.22 -4.01
CA PHE A 114 -3.46 8.27 -3.39
C PHE A 114 -4.66 8.92 -2.69
N THR A 115 -4.69 10.26 -2.56
CA THR A 115 -5.78 10.98 -1.87
C THR A 115 -7.15 10.63 -2.46
N GLY A 116 -7.25 10.58 -3.80
CA GLY A 116 -8.49 10.25 -4.49
C GLY A 116 -8.95 8.82 -4.24
N LEU A 117 -8.01 7.86 -4.15
CA LEU A 117 -8.31 6.47 -3.81
C LEU A 117 -8.78 6.34 -2.36
N ALA A 118 -8.05 6.95 -1.42
CA ALA A 118 -8.39 6.93 0.00
C ALA A 118 -9.79 7.50 0.26
N THR A 119 -10.09 8.66 -0.34
CA THR A 119 -11.41 9.29 -0.27
C THR A 119 -12.52 8.40 -0.85
N TRP A 120 -12.27 7.81 -2.02
CA TRP A 120 -13.22 6.92 -2.70
C TRP A 120 -13.53 5.65 -1.89
N LEU A 121 -12.52 5.06 -1.23
CA LEU A 121 -12.66 3.90 -0.34
C LEU A 121 -13.41 4.26 0.94
N ARG A 122 -13.05 5.37 1.59
CA ARG A 122 -13.74 5.83 2.81
C ARG A 122 -15.21 6.13 2.56
N GLY A 123 -15.53 6.76 1.44
CA GLY A 123 -16.92 7.00 1.03
C GLY A 123 -17.74 5.72 0.84
N ARG A 124 -17.10 4.55 0.78
CA ARG A 124 -17.72 3.21 0.69
C ARG A 124 -17.69 2.45 2.02
N GLY A 125 -17.32 3.12 3.11
CA GLY A 125 -17.25 2.53 4.44
C GLY A 125 -16.11 1.51 4.57
N ILE A 126 -15.01 1.73 3.84
CA ILE A 126 -13.76 1.01 4.03
C ILE A 126 -12.90 1.79 5.03
N HIS A 127 -12.33 1.07 5.98
CA HIS A 127 -11.36 1.63 6.91
C HIS A 127 -10.00 1.75 6.20
N VAL A 128 -9.60 2.99 5.91
CA VAL A 128 -8.33 3.29 5.25
C VAL A 128 -7.27 3.68 6.28
N THR A 129 -6.18 2.92 6.33
CA THR A 129 -4.95 3.29 7.04
C THR A 129 -3.89 3.70 6.03
N VAL A 130 -3.16 4.77 6.31
CA VAL A 130 -1.97 5.17 5.53
C VAL A 130 -0.72 4.89 6.35
N LEU A 131 0.22 4.16 5.78
CA LEU A 131 1.58 4.00 6.30
C LEU A 131 2.54 4.82 5.43
N SER A 132 3.35 5.68 6.04
CA SER A 132 4.30 6.53 5.30
C SER A 132 5.51 6.94 6.15
N HIS A 133 6.55 7.47 5.51
CA HIS A 133 7.58 8.24 6.23
C HIS A 133 6.97 9.53 6.80
N PRO A 134 7.35 9.96 8.02
CA PRO A 134 6.77 11.14 8.66
C PRO A 134 6.91 12.41 7.82
N ASN A 135 8.02 12.54 7.09
CA ASN A 135 8.34 13.72 6.29
C ASN A 135 7.84 13.64 4.83
N ARG A 136 7.20 12.54 4.43
CA ARG A 136 6.69 12.34 3.06
C ARG A 136 5.18 12.22 2.99
N LEU A 137 4.48 12.33 4.11
CA LEU A 137 3.02 12.28 4.14
C LEU A 137 2.41 13.60 3.65
N SER A 138 1.70 13.55 2.53
CA SER A 138 0.93 14.70 2.07
C SER A 138 -0.22 15.02 3.04
N ARG A 139 -0.46 16.32 3.26
CA ARG A 139 -1.57 16.79 4.11
C ARG A 139 -2.94 16.33 3.61
N GLN A 140 -3.10 16.25 2.29
CA GLN A 140 -4.35 15.80 1.66
C GLN A 140 -4.59 14.31 1.92
N LEU A 141 -3.56 13.47 1.73
CA LEU A 141 -3.69 12.05 2.01
C LEU A 141 -3.93 11.79 3.51
N ARG A 142 -3.25 12.53 4.39
CA ARG A 142 -3.51 12.49 5.85
C ARG A 142 -4.97 12.74 6.17
N ALA A 143 -5.58 13.77 5.59
CA ALA A 143 -6.99 14.10 5.81
C ALA A 143 -7.95 13.06 5.20
N ALA A 144 -7.52 12.42 4.11
CA ALA A 144 -8.29 11.40 3.41
C ALA A 144 -8.22 10.01 4.07
N ALA A 145 -7.30 9.75 5.01
CA ALA A 145 -7.23 8.49 5.75
C ALA A 145 -8.10 8.51 7.01
N LEU A 146 -8.43 7.33 7.56
CA LEU A 146 -8.99 7.24 8.92
C LEU A 146 -7.86 7.18 9.95
N ASP A 147 -6.85 6.35 9.68
CA ASP A 147 -5.65 6.22 10.51
C ASP A 147 -4.39 6.50 9.70
N VAL A 148 -3.38 7.03 10.41
CA VAL A 148 -2.05 7.25 9.86
C VAL A 148 -1.04 6.64 10.81
N VAL A 149 -0.18 5.80 10.24
CA VAL A 149 0.96 5.20 10.91
C VAL A 149 2.23 5.71 10.21
N THR A 150 3.23 6.10 10.98
CA THR A 150 4.52 6.52 10.45
C THR A 150 5.62 5.63 10.99
N PHE A 151 6.67 5.41 10.19
CA PHE A 151 7.85 4.65 10.58
C PHE A 151 9.12 5.45 10.27
N PRO A 152 10.24 5.22 11.00
CA PRO A 152 11.51 5.87 10.71
C PRO A 152 12.07 5.40 9.35
N PRO A 153 12.94 6.19 8.71
CA PRO A 153 13.62 5.77 7.49
C PRO A 153 14.40 4.46 7.69
N ALA A 154 14.44 3.64 6.64
CA ALA A 154 15.29 2.45 6.59
C ALA A 154 16.77 2.87 6.67
N LEU A 155 17.60 2.10 7.37
CA LEU A 155 19.03 2.39 7.52
C LEU A 155 19.73 2.38 6.16
N SER A 156 19.39 1.43 5.29
CA SER A 156 19.90 1.36 3.91
C SER A 156 19.54 2.57 3.04
N ALA A 157 18.51 3.34 3.41
CA ALA A 157 18.15 4.59 2.73
C ALA A 157 18.99 5.78 3.22
N LEU A 158 19.54 5.72 4.44
CA LEU A 158 20.46 6.73 4.97
C LEU A 158 21.84 6.63 4.30
N ASP A 159 22.30 5.41 4.01
CA ASP A 159 23.60 5.18 3.37
C ASP A 159 23.65 5.62 1.90
N GLN A 160 22.49 5.74 1.22
CA GLN A 160 22.41 6.22 -0.17
C GLN A 160 22.30 7.75 -0.29
N ALA A 161 22.11 8.46 0.81
CA ALA A 161 21.96 9.92 0.85
C ALA A 161 23.22 10.65 1.35
N ALA A 162 24.29 9.91 1.67
CA ALA A 162 25.61 10.40 2.09
C ALA A 162 26.64 10.25 0.96
#